data_AF-A0A7X2NZM9-F1
#
_entry.id   AF-A0A7X2NZM9-F1
#
_cell.length_a   1.000
_cell.length_b   1.000
_cell.length_c   1.000
_cell.angle_alpha   90.00
_cell.angle_beta   90.00
_cell.angle_gamma   90.00
#
_symmetry.space_group_name_H-M   'P 1'
#
loop_
_entity.id
_entity.type
_entity.pdbx_description
1 polymer ?
#
loop_
_entity_poly.entity_id
_entity_poly.type
_entity_poly.pdbx_seq_one_letter_code
_entity_poly.pdbx_strand_id
1 'polypeptide(L)'
;MPQRRKYIVVGCEVDQAEHWLHPDGRIDRDPGSDGQALNVEYIGRLMVELSARGKAGVSPAELRELENRVKHALNVQDFSALTGDAPLTEAERQEILANTTVRIEFESRRPGKHKPDRNIRILVVPSDETLGVTDAMLRAQGQAQGFRPPLSYELDQALILASLRDEILEMVAEFAADPPTGWTAELQQALTAHMERAIAERSQFKDAAGQPAQDVKNQILSSPLRAFHRSVGIYATNMCR
;
A
#
# COMPACT_ATOMS: atom_id res chain seq x y z
N MET A 1 0.65 25.17 -25.33
CA MET A 1 0.68 23.69 -25.40
C MET A 1 -0.49 23.19 -24.58
N PRO A 2 -1.26 22.17 -25.03
CA PRO A 2 -2.32 21.61 -24.20
C PRO A 2 -1.69 21.08 -22.91
N GLN A 3 -2.28 21.45 -21.77
CA GLN A 3 -1.85 21.02 -20.46
C GLN A 3 -1.89 19.49 -20.43
N ARG A 4 -0.75 18.84 -20.18
CA ARG A 4 -0.72 17.38 -20.01
C ARG A 4 -1.51 17.04 -18.75
N ARG A 5 -2.56 16.23 -18.89
CA ARG A 5 -3.32 15.70 -17.76
C ARG A 5 -2.37 14.95 -16.81
N LYS A 6 -2.52 15.17 -15.51
CA LYS A 6 -1.61 14.63 -14.50
C LYS A 6 -2.17 13.34 -13.91
N TYR A 7 -1.39 12.27 -13.97
CA TYR A 7 -1.74 10.94 -13.46
C TYR A 7 -0.49 10.22 -12.98
N ILE A 8 -0.67 9.16 -12.19
CA ILE A 8 0.39 8.23 -11.81
C ILE A 8 -0.06 6.80 -12.02
N VAL A 9 0.89 5.89 -12.17
CA VAL A 9 0.63 4.44 -12.21
C VAL A 9 1.15 3.84 -10.91
N VAL A 10 0.27 3.23 -10.14
CA VAL A 10 0.57 2.65 -8.82
C VAL A 10 0.03 1.24 -8.73
N GLY A 11 0.44 0.48 -7.73
CA GLY A 11 -0.16 -0.82 -7.46
C GLY A 11 -1.61 -0.65 -7.06
N CYS A 12 -2.47 -1.53 -7.56
CA CYS A 12 -3.87 -1.56 -7.21
C CYS A 12 -4.05 -1.92 -5.73
N GLU A 13 -4.85 -1.16 -4.98
CA GLU A 13 -5.14 -1.47 -3.58
C GLU A 13 -5.89 -2.81 -3.45
N VAL A 14 -5.81 -3.43 -2.28
CA VAL A 14 -6.24 -4.82 -2.05
C VAL A 14 -7.71 -5.09 -2.34
N ASP A 15 -8.58 -4.10 -2.15
CA ASP A 15 -10.02 -4.16 -2.40
C ASP A 15 -10.43 -3.60 -3.76
N GLN A 16 -9.47 -3.18 -4.58
CA GLN A 16 -9.71 -2.54 -5.88
C GLN A 16 -9.25 -3.38 -7.06
N ALA A 17 -8.80 -4.62 -6.82
CA ALA A 17 -8.27 -5.50 -7.86
C ALA A 17 -9.26 -5.63 -9.03
N GLU A 18 -8.79 -5.36 -10.25
CA GLU A 18 -9.58 -5.49 -11.48
C GLU A 18 -9.31 -6.80 -12.22
N HIS A 19 -8.21 -7.47 -11.90
CA HIS A 19 -7.77 -8.68 -12.58
C HIS A 19 -7.43 -9.78 -11.58
N TRP A 20 -7.69 -11.03 -11.96
CA TRP A 20 -7.41 -12.24 -11.18
C TRP A 20 -6.58 -13.22 -11.99
N LEU A 21 -5.60 -13.82 -11.34
CA LEU A 21 -4.78 -14.90 -11.87
C LEU A 21 -5.39 -16.25 -11.48
N HIS A 22 -5.75 -17.04 -12.48
CA HIS A 22 -6.31 -18.39 -12.30
C HIS A 22 -5.21 -19.47 -12.27
N PRO A 23 -5.46 -20.67 -11.72
CA PRO A 23 -4.44 -21.73 -11.66
C PRO A 23 -3.94 -22.25 -13.01
N ASP A 24 -4.74 -22.08 -14.07
CA ASP A 24 -4.35 -22.38 -15.44
C ASP A 24 -3.41 -21.31 -16.07
N GLY A 25 -3.15 -20.23 -15.35
CA GLY A 25 -2.31 -19.11 -15.77
C GLY A 25 -3.07 -18.00 -16.51
N ARG A 26 -4.40 -18.13 -16.70
CA ARG A 26 -5.23 -17.10 -17.31
C ARG A 26 -5.34 -15.87 -16.38
N ILE A 27 -5.40 -14.69 -17.00
CA ILE A 27 -5.67 -13.42 -16.32
C ILE A 27 -6.91 -12.80 -16.96
N ASP A 28 -7.93 -12.53 -16.16
CA ASP A 28 -9.13 -11.81 -16.59
C ASP A 28 -9.80 -11.09 -15.41
N ARG A 29 -10.99 -10.51 -15.67
CA ARG A 29 -11.76 -9.73 -14.70
C ARG A 29 -12.75 -10.58 -13.89
N ASP A 30 -12.79 -11.89 -14.09
CA ASP A 30 -13.66 -12.78 -13.35
C ASP A 30 -12.89 -13.38 -12.17
N PRO A 31 -13.28 -13.12 -10.91
CA PRO A 31 -12.60 -13.69 -9.76
C PRO A 31 -12.65 -15.22 -9.70
N GLY A 32 -13.66 -15.86 -10.27
CA GLY A 32 -13.86 -17.31 -10.11
C GLY A 32 -13.90 -17.76 -8.64
N SER A 33 -13.65 -19.05 -8.39
CA SER A 33 -13.58 -19.61 -7.02
C SER A 33 -12.17 -19.67 -6.44
N ASP A 34 -11.16 -19.70 -7.32
CA ASP A 34 -9.75 -19.93 -7.03
C ASP A 34 -8.85 -18.85 -7.65
N GLY A 35 -9.45 -17.83 -8.26
CA GLY A 35 -8.74 -16.71 -8.83
C GLY A 35 -8.07 -15.87 -7.75
N GLN A 36 -6.82 -15.54 -8.00
CA GLN A 36 -6.01 -14.76 -7.09
C GLN A 36 -5.95 -13.30 -7.55
N ALA A 37 -6.45 -12.39 -6.72
CA ALA A 37 -6.45 -10.97 -7.01
C ALA A 37 -5.03 -10.45 -7.33
N LEU A 38 -4.91 -9.71 -8.43
CA LEU A 38 -3.70 -9.01 -8.84
C LEU A 38 -3.75 -7.58 -8.27
N ASN A 39 -3.09 -7.38 -7.14
CA ASN A 39 -3.04 -6.13 -6.39
C ASN A 39 -1.67 -5.95 -5.70
N VAL A 40 -1.52 -4.92 -4.87
CA VAL A 40 -0.28 -4.66 -4.11
C VAL A 40 0.16 -5.84 -3.24
N GLU A 41 -0.76 -6.58 -2.62
CA GLU A 41 -0.40 -7.75 -1.81
C GLU A 41 0.23 -8.85 -2.68
N TYR A 42 -0.34 -9.10 -3.86
CA TYR A 42 0.23 -10.03 -4.83
C TYR A 42 1.67 -9.64 -5.22
N ILE A 43 1.87 -8.37 -5.58
CA ILE A 43 3.18 -7.84 -5.98
C ILE A 43 4.19 -8.03 -4.84
N GLY A 44 3.82 -7.71 -3.61
CA GLY A 44 4.74 -7.84 -2.49
C GLY A 44 5.10 -9.28 -2.16
N ARG A 45 4.14 -10.21 -2.24
CA ARG A 45 4.43 -11.64 -2.10
C ARG A 45 5.36 -12.13 -3.22
N LEU A 46 5.14 -11.68 -4.44
CA LEU A 46 6.03 -11.98 -5.57
C LEU A 46 7.45 -11.43 -5.32
N MET A 47 7.60 -10.20 -4.83
CA MET A 47 8.92 -9.64 -4.51
C MET A 47 9.65 -10.45 -3.44
N VAL A 48 8.95 -10.95 -2.41
CA VAL A 48 9.51 -11.84 -1.38
C VAL A 48 9.96 -13.16 -1.99
N GLU A 49 9.12 -13.78 -2.83
CA GLU A 49 9.46 -15.02 -3.53
C GLU A 49 10.71 -14.86 -4.41
N LEU A 50 10.74 -13.80 -5.23
CA LEU A 50 11.87 -13.50 -6.10
C LEU A 50 13.14 -13.20 -5.30
N SER A 51 13.02 -12.47 -4.18
CA SER A 51 14.15 -12.24 -3.29
C SER A 51 14.72 -13.54 -2.72
N ALA A 52 13.88 -14.53 -2.40
CA ALA A 52 14.33 -15.82 -1.90
C ALA A 52 15.01 -16.67 -2.98
N ARG A 53 14.47 -16.64 -4.22
CA ARG A 53 15.01 -17.39 -5.37
C ARG A 53 16.31 -16.77 -5.91
N GLY A 54 16.41 -15.45 -5.85
CA GLY A 54 17.50 -14.67 -6.42
C GLY A 54 17.53 -14.69 -7.95
N LYS A 55 18.36 -13.82 -8.54
CA LYS A 55 18.45 -13.62 -10.00
C LYS A 55 18.69 -14.91 -10.79
N ALA A 56 19.50 -15.82 -10.26
CA ALA A 56 19.84 -17.08 -10.93
C ALA A 56 18.70 -18.11 -10.90
N GLY A 57 17.73 -17.94 -9.99
CA GLY A 57 16.61 -18.85 -9.80
C GLY A 57 15.39 -18.53 -10.66
N VAL A 58 15.46 -17.54 -11.56
CA VAL A 58 14.34 -17.08 -12.39
C VAL A 58 14.79 -16.98 -13.85
N SER A 59 14.10 -17.69 -14.75
CA SER A 59 14.45 -17.64 -16.17
C SER A 59 13.99 -16.32 -16.82
N PRO A 60 14.60 -15.88 -17.94
CA PRO A 60 14.12 -14.70 -18.65
C PRO A 60 12.67 -14.81 -19.17
N ALA A 61 12.21 -16.03 -19.48
CA ALA A 61 10.83 -16.25 -19.94
C ALA A 61 9.84 -16.08 -18.79
N GLU A 62 10.15 -16.71 -17.66
CA GLU A 62 9.37 -16.56 -16.44
C GLU A 62 9.35 -15.10 -15.95
N LEU A 63 10.49 -14.40 -15.98
CA LEU A 63 10.55 -13.00 -15.58
C LEU A 63 9.58 -12.13 -16.39
N ARG A 64 9.45 -12.37 -17.71
CA ARG A 64 8.50 -11.65 -18.56
C ARG A 64 7.04 -11.96 -18.21
N GLU A 65 6.73 -13.22 -17.87
CA GLU A 65 5.39 -13.58 -17.41
C GLU A 65 5.06 -12.90 -16.09
N LEU A 66 6.01 -12.85 -15.16
CA LEU A 66 5.86 -12.17 -13.88
C LEU A 66 5.71 -10.65 -14.05
N GLU A 67 6.49 -10.03 -14.93
CA GLU A 67 6.34 -8.62 -15.30
C GLU A 67 4.95 -8.34 -15.91
N ASN A 68 4.43 -9.26 -16.73
CA ASN A 68 3.07 -9.16 -17.26
C ASN A 68 2.00 -9.27 -16.16
N ARG A 69 2.15 -10.20 -15.21
CA ARG A 69 1.25 -10.33 -14.05
C ARG A 69 1.27 -9.07 -13.18
N VAL A 70 2.45 -8.49 -12.95
CA VAL A 70 2.59 -7.22 -12.22
C VAL A 70 1.90 -6.09 -12.96
N LYS A 71 1.98 -6.02 -14.29
CA LYS A 71 1.27 -5.00 -15.09
C LYS A 71 -0.24 -5.02 -14.85
N HIS A 72 -0.85 -6.20 -14.74
CA HIS A 72 -2.27 -6.35 -14.41
C HIS A 72 -2.62 -6.04 -12.95
N ALA A 73 -1.62 -5.93 -12.07
CA ALA A 73 -1.78 -5.49 -10.69
C ALA A 73 -1.58 -3.98 -10.51
N LEU A 74 -1.42 -3.21 -11.59
CA LEU A 74 -1.29 -1.75 -11.58
C LEU A 74 -2.62 -1.05 -11.88
N ASN A 75 -2.77 0.17 -11.40
CA ASN A 75 -3.89 1.07 -11.67
C ASN A 75 -3.36 2.48 -11.99
N VAL A 76 -4.14 3.24 -12.78
CA VAL A 76 -3.91 4.65 -13.06
C VAL A 76 -4.67 5.51 -12.07
N GLN A 77 -3.96 6.23 -11.21
CA GLN A 77 -4.55 7.24 -10.34
C GLN A 77 -4.55 8.59 -11.05
N ASP A 78 -5.73 9.19 -11.15
CA ASP A 78 -5.98 10.44 -11.86
C ASP A 78 -6.00 11.63 -10.89
N PHE A 79 -5.28 12.71 -11.24
CA PHE A 79 -5.21 13.95 -10.47
C PHE A 79 -5.93 15.13 -11.14
N SER A 80 -6.76 14.88 -12.16
CA SER A 80 -7.60 15.87 -12.84
C SER A 80 -8.42 16.74 -11.89
N ALA A 81 -8.97 16.16 -10.81
CA ALA A 81 -9.69 16.89 -9.77
C ALA A 81 -8.84 17.97 -9.07
N LEU A 82 -7.52 17.80 -9.03
CA LEU A 82 -6.58 18.76 -8.43
C LEU A 82 -6.15 19.85 -9.40
N THR A 83 -6.18 19.58 -10.70
CA THR A 83 -5.80 20.54 -11.74
C THR A 83 -7.01 21.28 -12.34
N GLY A 84 -8.23 20.88 -11.97
CA GLY A 84 -9.47 21.41 -12.57
C GLY A 84 -9.74 20.87 -13.97
N ASP A 85 -9.05 19.81 -14.37
CA ASP A 85 -9.21 19.16 -15.67
C ASP A 85 -10.35 18.13 -15.65
N ALA A 86 -10.78 17.71 -16.84
CA ALA A 86 -11.72 16.60 -16.98
C ALA A 86 -11.07 15.26 -16.54
N PRO A 87 -11.82 14.38 -15.85
CA PRO A 87 -11.32 13.06 -15.47
C PRO A 87 -10.89 12.20 -16.66
N LEU A 88 -9.89 11.35 -16.46
CA LEU A 88 -9.52 10.31 -17.41
C LEU A 88 -10.67 9.32 -17.58
N THR A 89 -11.04 9.09 -18.83
CA THR A 89 -11.96 8.04 -19.25
C THR A 89 -11.33 6.65 -19.07
N GLU A 90 -12.16 5.62 -19.02
CA GLU A 90 -11.68 4.23 -18.93
C GLU A 90 -10.77 3.85 -20.11
N ALA A 91 -11.13 4.27 -21.33
CA ALA A 91 -10.31 4.02 -22.52
C ALA A 91 -8.91 4.64 -22.40
N GLU A 92 -8.82 5.87 -21.89
CA GLU A 92 -7.53 6.54 -21.66
C GLU A 92 -6.71 5.82 -20.56
N ARG A 93 -7.34 5.34 -19.50
CA ARG A 93 -6.65 4.55 -18.45
C ARG A 93 -6.10 3.25 -19.01
N GLN A 94 -6.89 2.54 -19.80
CA GLN A 94 -6.45 1.30 -20.44
C GLN A 94 -5.33 1.54 -21.45
N GLU A 95 -5.35 2.65 -22.19
CA GLU A 95 -4.26 3.04 -23.10
C GLU A 95 -2.97 3.36 -22.33
N ILE A 96 -3.07 4.10 -21.22
CA ILE A 96 -1.91 4.37 -20.33
C ILE A 96 -1.31 3.06 -19.84
N LEU A 97 -2.12 2.16 -19.29
CA LEU A 97 -1.66 0.86 -18.80
C LEU A 97 -1.06 0.02 -19.94
N ALA A 98 -1.69 -0.03 -21.12
CA ALA A 98 -1.17 -0.73 -22.28
C ALA A 98 0.24 -0.25 -22.66
N ASN A 99 0.51 1.06 -22.54
CA ASN A 99 1.80 1.67 -22.82
C ASN A 99 2.81 1.60 -21.65
N THR A 100 2.39 1.22 -20.45
CA THR A 100 3.29 1.01 -19.31
C THR A 100 4.16 -0.23 -19.53
N THR A 101 5.48 -0.05 -19.39
CA THR A 101 6.46 -1.15 -19.37
C THR A 101 6.83 -1.46 -17.92
N VAL A 102 6.56 -2.68 -17.49
CA VAL A 102 7.03 -3.19 -16.19
C VAL A 102 8.37 -3.89 -16.38
N ARG A 103 9.32 -3.63 -15.48
CA ARG A 103 10.61 -4.33 -15.44
C ARG A 103 10.97 -4.69 -14.00
N ILE A 104 11.28 -5.97 -13.78
CA ILE A 104 11.77 -6.46 -12.49
C ILE A 104 13.30 -6.53 -12.55
N GLU A 105 13.97 -5.80 -11.66
CA GLU A 105 15.43 -5.79 -11.58
C GLU A 105 15.93 -6.28 -10.22
N PHE A 106 16.86 -7.23 -10.28
CA PHE A 106 17.55 -7.72 -9.10
C PHE A 106 18.74 -6.83 -8.81
N GLU A 107 18.77 -6.26 -7.61
CA GLU A 107 19.99 -5.72 -7.04
C GLU A 107 21.08 -6.80 -7.02
N SER A 108 22.30 -6.42 -7.39
CA SER A 108 23.43 -7.34 -7.44
C SER A 108 24.49 -6.99 -6.39
N ARG A 109 24.97 -8.02 -5.71
CA ARG A 109 26.11 -7.97 -4.79
C ARG A 109 27.15 -8.96 -5.28
N ARG A 110 28.40 -8.53 -5.42
CA ARG A 110 29.50 -9.42 -5.82
C ARG A 110 30.58 -9.41 -4.74
N PRO A 111 30.78 -10.53 -4.04
CA PRO A 111 31.87 -10.63 -3.07
C PRO A 111 33.20 -10.58 -3.80
N GLY A 112 34.07 -9.66 -3.39
CA GLY A 112 35.42 -9.58 -3.90
C GLY A 112 36.31 -10.60 -3.20
N LYS A 113 36.91 -11.55 -3.93
CA LYS A 113 37.83 -12.56 -3.34
C LYS A 113 38.93 -11.95 -2.45
N HIS A 114 39.38 -10.73 -2.75
CA HIS A 114 40.37 -9.95 -1.99
C HIS A 114 40.07 -8.44 -2.00
N LYS A 115 38.81 -8.05 -2.20
CA LYS A 115 38.39 -6.63 -2.29
C LYS A 115 37.08 -6.44 -1.53
N PRO A 116 36.80 -5.22 -1.01
CA PRO A 116 35.51 -4.90 -0.43
C PRO A 116 34.35 -5.25 -1.38
N ASP A 117 33.24 -5.69 -0.81
CA ASP A 117 32.02 -6.03 -1.55
C ASP A 117 31.60 -4.89 -2.47
N ARG A 118 31.38 -5.22 -3.75
CA ARG A 118 30.78 -4.28 -4.69
C ARG A 118 29.27 -4.44 -4.66
N ASN A 119 28.60 -3.36 -4.30
CA ASN A 119 27.16 -3.31 -4.13
C ASN A 119 26.56 -2.25 -5.08
N ILE A 120 25.57 -2.65 -5.88
CA ILE A 120 24.89 -1.75 -6.83
C ILE A 120 23.42 -1.67 -6.45
N ARG A 121 23.02 -0.51 -5.94
CA ARG A 121 21.64 -0.21 -5.56
C ARG A 121 20.92 0.43 -6.75
N ILE A 122 19.73 -0.06 -7.05
CA ILE A 122 18.85 0.51 -8.07
C ILE A 122 17.90 1.47 -7.34
N LEU A 123 17.94 2.75 -7.71
CA LEU A 123 17.00 3.76 -7.24
C LEU A 123 16.12 4.15 -8.41
N VAL A 124 14.80 4.13 -8.22
CA VAL A 124 13.84 4.51 -9.25
C VAL A 124 13.22 5.85 -8.87
N VAL A 125 13.27 6.80 -9.79
CA VAL A 125 12.61 8.11 -9.66
C VAL A 125 11.39 8.10 -10.58
N PRO A 126 10.17 8.34 -10.08
CA PRO A 126 8.96 8.40 -10.89
C PRO A 126 9.06 9.48 -11.99
N SER A 127 8.23 9.38 -13.03
CA SER A 127 8.28 10.29 -14.20
C SER A 127 8.08 11.78 -13.85
N ASP A 128 8.46 12.65 -14.80
CA ASP A 128 8.43 14.11 -14.66
C ASP A 128 7.10 14.61 -14.04
N GLU A 129 7.22 15.43 -12.99
CA GLU A 129 6.13 16.04 -12.22
C GLU A 129 5.25 15.12 -11.34
N THR A 130 5.37 13.80 -11.43
CA THR A 130 4.58 12.83 -10.62
C THR A 130 4.64 13.16 -9.12
N LEU A 131 5.87 13.30 -8.59
CA LEU A 131 6.07 13.68 -7.19
C LEU A 131 5.94 15.19 -6.97
N GLY A 132 6.14 15.98 -8.02
CA GLY A 132 6.06 17.44 -7.97
C GLY A 132 4.65 17.96 -7.69
N VAL A 133 3.61 17.27 -8.18
CA VAL A 133 2.20 17.62 -7.89
C VAL A 133 1.90 17.45 -6.41
N THR A 134 2.23 16.29 -5.85
CA THR A 134 1.99 15.98 -4.44
C THR A 134 2.84 16.87 -3.53
N ASP A 135 4.11 17.13 -3.87
CA ASP A 135 4.97 18.07 -3.13
C ASP A 135 4.39 19.50 -3.15
N ALA A 136 3.97 20.00 -4.31
CA ALA A 136 3.33 21.31 -4.42
C ALA A 136 2.03 21.39 -3.59
N MET A 137 1.22 20.34 -3.60
CA MET A 137 0.00 20.25 -2.79
C MET A 137 0.32 20.30 -1.30
N LEU A 138 1.26 19.49 -0.81
CA LEU A 138 1.64 19.46 0.61
C LEU A 138 2.26 20.78 1.05
N ARG A 139 3.08 21.40 0.20
CA ARG A 139 3.61 22.75 0.47
C ARG A 139 2.49 23.80 0.55
N ALA A 140 1.47 23.70 -0.30
CA ALA A 140 0.33 24.60 -0.29
C ALA A 140 -0.56 24.44 0.95
N GLN A 141 -0.60 23.25 1.58
CA GLN A 141 -1.30 23.04 2.84
C GLN A 141 -0.63 23.74 4.04
N GLY A 142 0.63 24.16 3.91
CA GLY A 142 1.37 24.85 4.96
C GLY A 142 1.78 23.94 6.12
N GLN A 143 2.02 24.54 7.29
CA GLN A 143 2.36 23.79 8.51
C GLN A 143 1.07 23.46 9.28
N ALA A 144 0.66 22.19 9.25
CA ALA A 144 -0.43 21.67 10.07
C ALA A 144 0.13 20.85 11.25
N GLN A 145 -0.50 20.97 12.42
CA GLN A 145 -0.24 20.04 13.54
C GLN A 145 -0.94 18.71 13.24
N GLY A 146 -0.15 17.75 12.77
CA GLY A 146 -0.65 16.48 12.26
C GLY A 146 -1.18 16.60 10.83
N PHE A 147 -0.82 15.63 10.00
CA PHE A 147 -1.35 15.47 8.64
C PHE A 147 -1.39 13.99 8.31
N ARG A 148 -2.34 13.59 7.46
CA ARG A 148 -2.31 12.24 6.87
C ARG A 148 -1.13 12.20 5.90
N PRO A 149 -0.15 11.29 6.06
CA PRO A 149 0.93 11.21 5.10
C PRO A 149 0.35 10.96 3.69
N PRO A 150 0.88 11.63 2.65
CA PRO A 150 0.46 11.40 1.28
C PRO A 150 0.63 9.91 0.93
N LEU A 151 -0.21 9.40 0.02
CA LEU A 151 -0.17 8.00 -0.45
C LEU A 151 -0.45 6.95 0.65
N SER A 152 -0.96 7.36 1.81
CA SER A 152 -1.44 6.43 2.85
C SER A 152 -2.90 6.06 2.59
N TYR A 153 -3.21 4.78 2.53
CA TYR A 153 -4.56 4.27 2.36
C TYR A 153 -5.30 4.20 3.70
N GLU A 154 -6.61 4.02 3.66
CA GLU A 154 -7.43 3.91 4.88
C GLU A 154 -6.99 2.73 5.76
N LEU A 155 -6.60 1.62 5.13
CA LEU A 155 -6.04 0.45 5.82
C LEU A 155 -4.73 0.78 6.57
N ASP A 156 -3.90 1.72 6.08
CA ASP A 156 -2.68 2.13 6.76
C ASP A 156 -2.99 2.86 8.07
N GLN A 157 -4.07 3.65 8.12
CA GLN A 157 -4.50 4.33 9.34
C GLN A 157 -4.94 3.32 10.40
N ALA A 158 -5.75 2.34 10.01
CA ALA A 158 -6.22 1.30 10.90
C ALA A 158 -5.06 0.44 11.45
N LEU A 159 -4.06 0.13 10.61
CA LEU A 159 -2.84 -0.58 11.00
C LEU A 159 -1.97 0.22 11.98
N ILE A 160 -1.75 1.52 11.72
CA ILE A 160 -0.99 2.39 12.62
C ILE A 160 -1.69 2.48 13.97
N LEU A 161 -3.00 2.76 13.98
CA LEU A 161 -3.77 2.85 15.22
C LEU A 161 -3.75 1.54 16.00
N ALA A 162 -3.86 0.40 15.32
CA ALA A 162 -3.75 -0.92 15.95
C ALA A 162 -2.36 -1.15 16.55
N SER A 163 -1.29 -0.73 15.86
CA SER A 163 0.08 -0.88 16.34
C SER A 163 0.40 -0.03 17.57
N LEU A 164 -0.24 1.13 17.71
CA LEU A 164 -0.08 2.05 18.84
C LEU A 164 -1.05 1.77 20.00
N ARG A 165 -1.88 0.71 19.90
CA ARG A 165 -2.92 0.43 20.90
C ARG A 165 -2.35 0.39 22.32
N ASP A 166 -1.32 -0.40 22.53
CA ASP A 166 -0.78 -0.63 23.88
C ASP A 166 -0.11 0.65 24.42
N GLU A 167 0.59 1.41 23.58
CA GLU A 167 1.15 2.73 23.95
C GLU A 167 0.05 3.74 24.31
N ILE A 168 -1.06 3.78 23.56
CA ILE A 168 -2.20 4.65 23.88
C ILE A 168 -2.83 4.26 25.22
N LEU A 169 -2.99 2.96 25.47
CA LEU A 169 -3.52 2.47 26.73
C LEU A 169 -2.56 2.72 27.90
N GLU A 170 -1.26 2.67 27.65
CA GLU A 170 -0.23 3.05 28.63
C GLU A 170 -0.30 4.54 28.96
N MET A 171 -0.37 5.43 27.96
CA MET A 171 -0.58 6.87 28.20
C MET A 171 -1.85 7.16 29.01
N VAL A 172 -2.92 6.38 28.77
CA VAL A 172 -4.15 6.47 29.58
C VAL A 172 -3.92 5.98 31.00
N ALA A 173 -3.14 4.92 31.19
CA ALA A 173 -2.80 4.39 32.52
C ALA A 173 -1.87 5.33 33.30
N GLU A 174 -0.93 6.01 32.65
CA GLU A 174 -0.05 7.02 33.25
C GLU A 174 -0.84 8.17 33.87
N PHE A 175 -1.98 8.54 33.28
CA PHE A 175 -2.89 9.54 33.84
C PHE A 175 -3.37 9.18 35.26
N ALA A 176 -3.46 7.88 35.58
CA ALA A 176 -3.83 7.41 36.92
C ALA A 176 -2.69 7.52 37.95
N ALA A 177 -1.44 7.73 37.51
CA ALA A 177 -0.28 7.83 38.39
C ALA A 177 -0.17 9.21 39.07
N ASP A 178 -0.67 10.26 38.44
CA ASP A 178 -0.80 11.62 39.01
C ASP A 178 -2.13 12.25 38.62
N PRO A 179 -3.24 11.75 39.19
CA PRO A 179 -4.56 12.13 38.71
C PRO A 179 -5.02 13.47 39.30
N PRO A 180 -5.77 14.29 38.54
CA PRO A 180 -6.35 15.51 39.07
C PRO A 180 -7.36 15.23 40.18
N THR A 181 -7.60 16.22 41.04
CA THR A 181 -8.58 16.10 42.13
C THR A 181 -9.96 15.70 41.60
N GLY A 182 -10.55 14.65 42.19
CA GLY A 182 -11.86 14.13 41.78
C GLY A 182 -11.81 12.97 40.78
N TRP A 183 -10.63 12.59 40.29
CA TRP A 183 -10.45 11.36 39.52
C TRP A 183 -10.56 10.13 40.42
N THR A 184 -11.30 9.12 39.99
CA THR A 184 -11.49 7.88 40.75
C THR A 184 -11.07 6.66 39.93
N ALA A 185 -10.88 5.52 40.58
CA ALA A 185 -10.56 4.26 39.92
C ALA A 185 -11.65 3.84 38.92
N GLU A 186 -12.92 4.11 39.24
CA GLU A 186 -14.05 3.83 38.36
C GLU A 186 -14.02 4.70 37.09
N LEU A 187 -13.65 5.98 37.21
CA LEU A 187 -13.47 6.88 36.07
C LEU A 187 -12.29 6.44 35.19
N GLN A 188 -11.18 6.04 35.82
CA GLN A 188 -10.04 5.48 35.10
C GLN A 188 -10.43 4.23 34.31
N GLN A 189 -11.14 3.29 34.94
CA GLN A 189 -11.58 2.06 34.29
C GLN A 189 -12.56 2.34 33.15
N ALA A 190 -13.49 3.29 33.34
CA ALA A 190 -14.43 3.70 32.29
C ALA A 190 -13.71 4.33 31.09
N LEU A 191 -12.69 5.17 31.34
CA LEU A 191 -11.85 5.74 30.28
C LEU A 191 -11.07 4.65 29.54
N THR A 192 -10.37 3.75 30.26
CA THR A 192 -9.65 2.63 29.64
C THR A 192 -10.58 1.79 28.78
N ALA A 193 -11.74 1.38 29.29
CA ALA A 193 -12.71 0.59 28.54
C ALA A 193 -13.31 1.34 27.34
N HIS A 194 -13.48 2.65 27.43
CA HIS A 194 -13.87 3.49 26.29
C HIS A 194 -12.78 3.51 25.23
N MET A 195 -11.53 3.74 25.62
CA MET A 195 -10.39 3.81 24.71
C MET A 195 -10.13 2.48 24.01
N GLU A 196 -10.16 1.36 24.73
CA GLU A 196 -10.06 0.01 24.14
C GLU A 196 -11.10 -0.22 23.06
N ARG A 197 -12.36 0.13 23.35
CA ARG A 197 -13.47 0.00 22.41
C ARG A 197 -13.31 0.95 21.21
N ALA A 198 -12.95 2.20 21.48
CA ALA A 198 -12.77 3.24 20.47
C ALA A 198 -11.66 2.87 19.47
N ILE A 199 -10.55 2.29 19.95
CA ILE A 199 -9.47 1.78 19.12
C ILE A 199 -9.95 0.56 18.32
N ALA A 200 -10.55 -0.43 18.98
CA ALA A 200 -11.05 -1.63 18.33
C ALA A 200 -12.06 -1.32 17.20
N GLU A 201 -12.98 -0.38 17.43
CA GLU A 201 -13.96 0.06 16.44
C GLU A 201 -13.36 0.78 15.23
N ARG A 202 -12.24 1.49 15.41
CA ARG A 202 -11.55 2.26 14.36
C ARG A 202 -10.50 1.43 13.62
N SER A 203 -10.02 0.35 14.22
CA SER A 203 -9.12 -0.62 13.62
C SER A 203 -9.85 -1.80 12.99
N GLN A 204 -11.11 -1.61 12.59
CA GLN A 204 -11.93 -2.63 11.95
C GLN A 204 -12.86 -2.01 10.90
N PHE A 205 -12.88 -2.59 9.70
CA PHE A 205 -13.81 -2.21 8.64
C PHE A 205 -15.17 -2.85 8.86
N LYS A 206 -16.23 -2.10 8.59
CA LYS A 206 -17.61 -2.52 8.85
C LYS A 206 -18.40 -2.66 7.56
N ASP A 207 -19.30 -3.63 7.52
CA ASP A 207 -20.27 -3.79 6.43
C ASP A 207 -21.42 -2.78 6.53
N ALA A 208 -22.37 -2.84 5.60
CA ALA A 208 -23.54 -1.96 5.58
C ALA A 208 -24.45 -2.10 6.82
N ALA A 209 -24.33 -3.20 7.57
CA ALA A 209 -25.05 -3.45 8.82
C ALA A 209 -24.24 -3.03 10.07
N GLY A 210 -23.05 -2.46 9.89
CA GLY A 210 -22.17 -2.03 10.98
C GLY A 210 -21.42 -3.18 11.67
N GLN A 211 -21.45 -4.39 11.11
CA GLN A 211 -20.73 -5.56 11.63
C GLN A 211 -19.33 -5.64 11.01
N PRO A 212 -18.38 -6.35 11.63
CA PRO A 212 -17.07 -6.61 11.03
C PRO A 212 -17.22 -7.20 9.62
N ALA A 213 -16.74 -6.47 8.60
CA ALA A 213 -16.80 -6.94 7.23
C ALA A 213 -15.92 -8.19 7.06
N GLN A 214 -16.42 -9.23 6.39
CA GLN A 214 -15.61 -10.39 6.00
C GLN A 214 -14.86 -10.12 4.70
N ASP A 215 -14.05 -9.05 4.69
CA ASP A 215 -13.35 -8.57 3.52
C ASP A 215 -11.82 -8.71 3.64
N VAL A 216 -11.13 -8.41 2.54
CA VAL A 216 -9.68 -8.50 2.44
C VAL A 216 -8.97 -7.53 3.40
N LYS A 217 -9.58 -6.37 3.72
CA LYS A 217 -8.99 -5.36 4.61
C LYS A 217 -8.92 -5.87 6.04
N ASN A 218 -10.02 -6.43 6.55
CA ASN A 218 -10.02 -7.04 7.88
C ASN A 218 -9.15 -8.29 7.95
N GLN A 219 -9.07 -9.09 6.88
CA GLN A 219 -8.14 -10.21 6.83
C GLN A 219 -6.67 -9.74 6.93
N ILE A 220 -6.31 -8.62 6.30
CA ILE A 220 -4.96 -8.05 6.40
C ILE A 220 -4.70 -7.47 7.79
N LEU A 221 -5.66 -6.75 8.38
CA LEU A 221 -5.55 -6.24 9.76
C LEU A 221 -5.25 -7.35 10.76
N SER A 222 -5.82 -8.53 10.55
CA SER A 222 -5.62 -9.70 11.40
C SER A 222 -4.37 -10.54 11.06
N SER A 223 -3.60 -10.17 10.03
CA SER A 223 -2.49 -10.99 9.52
C SER A 223 -1.22 -10.16 9.30
N PRO A 224 -0.25 -10.21 10.23
CA PRO A 224 1.04 -9.52 10.08
C PRO A 224 1.76 -9.87 8.77
N LEU A 225 1.67 -11.13 8.33
CA LEU A 225 2.29 -11.58 7.09
C LEU A 225 1.68 -10.91 5.86
N ARG A 226 0.34 -10.78 5.81
CA ARG A 226 -0.33 -10.12 4.69
C ARG A 226 -0.08 -8.61 4.70
N ALA A 227 -0.07 -8.00 5.88
CA ALA A 227 0.30 -6.59 6.04
C ALA A 227 1.74 -6.33 5.54
N PHE A 228 2.67 -7.25 5.84
CA PHE A 228 4.04 -7.21 5.33
C PHE A 228 4.09 -7.29 3.79
N HIS A 229 3.42 -8.27 3.17
CA HIS A 229 3.35 -8.37 1.71
C HIS A 229 2.74 -7.12 1.09
N ARG A 230 1.62 -6.62 1.61
CA ARG A 230 1.01 -5.37 1.12
C ARG A 230 2.01 -4.20 1.17
N SER A 231 2.72 -4.04 2.28
CA SER A 231 3.71 -2.96 2.45
C SER A 231 4.83 -3.06 1.41
N VAL A 232 5.37 -4.27 1.20
CA VAL A 232 6.39 -4.50 0.16
C VAL A 232 5.87 -4.15 -1.23
N GLY A 233 4.63 -4.52 -1.56
CA GLY A 233 4.04 -4.22 -2.86
C GLY A 233 3.77 -2.73 -3.09
N ILE A 234 3.33 -2.01 -2.06
CA ILE A 234 3.18 -0.55 -2.11
C ILE A 234 4.54 0.11 -2.36
N TYR A 235 5.58 -0.29 -1.63
CA TYR A 235 6.93 0.25 -1.88
C TYR A 235 7.45 -0.08 -3.27
N ALA A 236 7.20 -1.30 -3.75
CA ALA A 236 7.63 -1.71 -5.08
C ALA A 236 6.96 -0.89 -6.19
N THR A 237 5.71 -0.46 -6.00
CA THR A 237 4.91 0.18 -7.06
C THR A 237 4.80 1.69 -6.97
N ASN A 238 4.82 2.28 -5.77
CA ASN A 238 4.87 3.74 -5.60
C ASN A 238 6.20 4.36 -6.09
N MET A 239 7.18 3.52 -6.42
CA MET A 239 8.46 3.92 -7.01
C MET A 239 8.53 3.68 -8.53
N CYS A 240 7.46 3.27 -9.21
CA CYS A 240 7.52 2.90 -10.61
C CYS A 240 7.26 4.06 -11.59
N ARG A 241 7.90 3.94 -12.76
CA ARG A 241 7.81 4.82 -13.92
C ARG A 241 6.47 4.74 -14.63
#